data_AF-A0A1G7IKH7-F1
#
_entry.id   AF-A0A1G7IKH7-F1
#
_cell.length_a   1.000
_cell.length_b   1.000
_cell.length_c   1.000
_cell.angle_alpha   90.00
_cell.angle_beta   90.00
_cell.angle_gamma   90.00
#
_symmetry.space_group_name_H-M   'P 1'
#
loop_
_entity.id
_entity.type
_entity.pdbx_description
1 polymer ?
#
loop_
_entity_poly.entity_id
_entity_poly.type
_entity_poly.pdbx_seq_one_letter_code
_entity_poly.pdbx_strand_id
1 'polypeptide(L)'
;MARKLKTFQTSLGFYDLAIAAPSMKAALKAWGAGSNLFHQRVAKESDDPDVVAATISKPGVVLKRPAGSNGRFGKHSDLPSYLGSGEDGARRERRRVKPAKRPTPKAAPKIRDRDARRAAADFEKEQKRREAERRREDAAREKDRERREKSTAKAQAALDRAERKYAETAAAIQAEVEALEKRSRAEDDRWEKERERCTPRCGAGASSLPRGAQSSEYGARARCSAASMPPSRICSA
;
A
#
# COMPACT_ATOMS: atom_id res chain seq x y z
N MET A 1 -37.69 -0.97 12.37
CA MET A 1 -37.30 -1.13 13.79
C MET A 1 -36.24 -0.09 14.13
N ALA A 2 -36.40 0.65 15.24
CA ALA A 2 -35.39 1.59 15.70
C ALA A 2 -34.17 0.82 16.22
N ARG A 3 -33.00 1.05 15.62
CA ARG A 3 -31.75 0.38 16.00
C ARG A 3 -31.14 1.06 17.23
N LYS A 4 -30.54 0.27 18.13
CA LYS A 4 -29.81 0.78 19.30
C LYS A 4 -28.74 1.76 18.86
N LEU A 5 -28.80 3.00 19.37
CA LEU A 5 -27.82 4.03 19.07
C LEU A 5 -26.54 3.75 19.85
N LYS A 6 -25.41 3.82 19.15
CA LYS A 6 -24.06 3.70 19.69
C LYS A 6 -23.33 5.03 19.51
N THR A 7 -22.41 5.31 20.40
CA THR A 7 -21.70 6.58 20.46
C THR A 7 -20.29 6.40 19.93
N PHE A 8 -20.00 7.14 18.88
CA PHE A 8 -18.72 7.07 18.20
C PHE A 8 -18.01 8.40 18.34
N GLN A 9 -16.72 8.31 18.63
CA GLN A 9 -15.82 9.45 18.75
C GLN A 9 -14.72 9.32 17.68
N THR A 10 -14.34 10.44 17.09
CA THR A 10 -13.18 10.53 16.20
C THR A 10 -12.48 11.87 16.40
N SER A 11 -11.18 11.92 16.18
CA SER A 11 -10.43 13.17 16.17
C SER A 11 -10.13 13.52 14.71
N LEU A 12 -10.82 14.54 14.17
CA LEU A 12 -10.58 15.05 12.82
C LEU A 12 -9.91 16.42 12.90
N GLY A 13 -8.59 16.42 12.73
CA GLY A 13 -7.76 17.62 12.75
C GLY A 13 -7.80 18.31 14.12
N PHE A 14 -8.41 19.49 14.18
CA PHE A 14 -8.48 20.33 15.38
C PHE A 14 -9.67 20.02 16.29
N TYR A 15 -10.53 19.07 15.91
CA TYR A 15 -11.73 18.77 16.67
C TYR A 15 -11.88 17.28 16.99
N ASP A 16 -12.22 17.01 18.25
CA ASP A 16 -12.87 15.78 18.62
C ASP A 16 -14.36 15.88 18.26
N LEU A 17 -14.81 14.93 17.45
CA LEU A 17 -16.19 14.80 17.02
C LEU A 17 -16.83 13.62 17.74
N ALA A 18 -18.03 13.82 18.25
CA ALA A 18 -18.84 12.75 18.83
C ALA A 18 -20.21 12.70 18.17
N ILE A 19 -20.72 11.51 17.90
CA ILE A 19 -22.06 11.30 17.35
C ILE A 19 -22.70 10.03 17.90
N ALA A 20 -23.99 10.10 18.22
CA ALA A 20 -24.83 8.93 18.44
C ALA A 20 -25.42 8.49 17.09
N ALA A 21 -25.00 7.31 16.62
CA ALA A 21 -25.41 6.74 15.34
C ALA A 21 -25.80 5.27 15.50
N PRO A 22 -26.69 4.75 14.64
CA PRO A 22 -27.14 3.35 14.71
C PRO A 22 -26.09 2.33 14.23
N SER A 23 -25.03 2.78 13.54
CA SER A 23 -23.93 1.93 13.07
C SER A 23 -22.67 2.74 12.78
N MET A 24 -21.51 2.07 12.75
CA MET A 24 -20.21 2.69 12.38
C MET A 24 -20.28 3.39 11.02
N LYS A 25 -20.96 2.80 10.02
CA LYS A 25 -21.15 3.40 8.70
C LYS A 25 -21.97 4.69 8.74
N ALA A 26 -22.99 4.76 9.61
CA ALA A 26 -23.79 5.98 9.76
C ALA A 26 -22.98 7.11 10.42
N ALA A 27 -22.08 6.78 11.36
CA ALA A 27 -21.15 7.74 11.94
C ALA A 27 -20.17 8.28 10.89
N LEU A 28 -19.57 7.42 10.07
CA LEU A 28 -18.69 7.84 8.96
C LEU A 28 -19.40 8.76 7.98
N LYS A 29 -20.65 8.45 7.61
CA LYS A 29 -21.47 9.30 6.74
C LYS A 29 -21.72 10.68 7.35
N ALA A 30 -21.99 10.75 8.65
CA ALA A 30 -22.23 12.01 9.34
C ALA A 30 -20.97 12.87 9.50
N TRP A 31 -19.79 12.25 9.62
CA TRP A 31 -18.51 12.97 9.61
C TRP A 31 -18.03 13.36 8.21
N GLY A 32 -18.61 12.79 7.15
CA GLY A 32 -18.16 13.03 5.77
C GLY A 32 -16.83 12.33 5.44
N ALA A 33 -16.46 11.30 6.19
CA ALA A 33 -15.22 10.56 5.96
C ALA A 33 -15.40 9.57 4.79
N GLY A 34 -14.63 9.77 3.73
CA GLY A 34 -14.63 8.89 2.55
C GLY A 34 -13.94 7.53 2.77
N SER A 35 -13.20 7.37 3.87
CA SER A 35 -12.47 6.15 4.23
C SER A 35 -12.86 5.66 5.63
N ASN A 36 -12.62 4.38 5.92
CA ASN A 36 -13.03 3.79 7.18
C ASN A 36 -12.05 4.13 8.33
N LEU A 37 -12.40 5.17 9.10
CA LEU A 37 -11.59 5.68 10.22
C LEU A 37 -11.44 4.71 11.41
N PHE A 38 -12.31 3.70 11.53
CA PHE A 38 -12.25 2.71 12.60
C PHE A 38 -11.09 1.72 12.40
N HIS A 39 -10.79 1.33 11.16
CA HIS A 39 -9.62 0.47 10.88
C HIS A 39 -8.30 1.19 11.08
N GLN A 40 -8.28 2.50 10.85
CA GLN A 40 -7.10 3.35 11.08
C GLN A 40 -6.90 3.67 12.57
N ARG A 41 -7.78 3.19 13.46
CA ARG A 41 -7.78 3.46 14.90
C ARG A 41 -7.88 4.96 15.26
N VAL A 42 -8.33 5.79 14.32
CA VAL A 42 -8.57 7.24 14.52
C VAL A 42 -9.96 7.48 15.12
N ALA A 43 -10.90 6.58 14.82
CA ALA A 43 -12.24 6.57 15.42
C ALA A 43 -12.39 5.39 16.39
N LYS A 44 -13.05 5.63 17.54
CA LYS A 44 -13.38 4.63 18.56
C LYS A 44 -14.85 4.67 18.93
N GLU A 45 -15.39 3.53 19.33
CA GLU A 45 -16.64 3.47 20.11
C GLU A 45 -16.29 3.98 21.52
N SER A 46 -17.04 4.96 22.03
CA SER A 46 -16.81 5.55 23.36
C SER A 46 -18.04 5.31 24.22
N ASP A 47 -17.82 4.74 25.40
CA ASP A 47 -18.82 4.50 26.44
C ASP A 47 -18.82 5.59 27.52
N ASP A 48 -18.13 6.72 27.28
CA ASP A 48 -18.00 7.81 28.24
C ASP A 48 -19.38 8.45 28.52
N PRO A 49 -19.91 8.40 29.76
CA PRO A 49 -21.31 8.71 30.06
C PRO A 49 -21.69 10.15 29.71
N ASP A 50 -20.75 11.10 29.83
CA ASP A 50 -20.96 12.51 29.48
C ASP A 50 -21.11 12.71 27.97
N VAL A 51 -20.35 11.96 27.17
CA VAL A 51 -20.43 11.98 25.70
C VAL A 51 -21.71 11.31 25.25
N VAL A 52 -22.07 10.21 25.91
CA VAL A 52 -23.32 9.48 25.66
C VAL A 52 -24.54 10.33 25.95
N ALA A 53 -24.60 11.00 27.10
CA ALA A 53 -25.71 11.89 27.44
C ALA A 53 -25.86 13.05 26.45
N ALA A 54 -24.75 13.69 26.05
CA ALA A 54 -24.76 14.79 25.11
C ALA A 54 -25.22 14.36 23.71
N THR A 55 -24.79 13.19 23.24
CA THR A 55 -25.11 12.68 21.90
C THR A 55 -26.49 12.01 21.83
N ILE A 56 -26.97 11.36 22.91
CA ILE A 56 -28.35 10.84 23.01
C ILE A 56 -29.36 11.99 23.01
N SER A 57 -29.02 13.14 23.63
CA SER A 57 -29.88 14.32 23.61
C SER A 57 -30.13 14.85 22.19
N LYS A 58 -29.21 14.59 21.24
CA LYS A 58 -29.28 15.04 19.84
C LYS A 58 -28.72 13.97 18.89
N PRO A 59 -29.46 12.88 18.65
CA PRO A 59 -28.98 11.78 17.83
C PRO A 59 -28.82 12.25 16.37
N GLY A 60 -27.75 11.80 15.71
CA GLY A 60 -27.47 12.19 14.32
C GLY A 60 -26.82 13.56 14.12
N VAL A 61 -26.67 14.39 15.17
CA VAL A 61 -25.91 15.65 15.10
C VAL A 61 -24.48 15.42 15.56
N VAL A 62 -23.51 15.86 14.76
CA VAL A 62 -22.09 15.81 15.12
C VAL A 62 -21.81 16.91 16.13
N LEU A 63 -21.49 16.53 17.37
CA LEU A 63 -20.99 17.45 18.38
C LEU A 63 -19.48 17.62 18.23
N LYS A 64 -19.00 18.85 18.36
CA LYS A 64 -17.58 19.22 18.18
C LYS A 64 -16.99 19.71 19.49
N ARG A 65 -15.74 19.35 19.73
CA ARG A 65 -14.90 19.81 20.84
C ARG A 65 -13.49 20.11 20.31
N PRO A 66 -12.80 21.17 20.75
CA PRO A 66 -11.41 21.37 20.35
C PRO A 66 -10.52 20.23 20.86
N ALA A 67 -9.72 19.66 19.96
CA ALA A 67 -8.85 18.52 20.23
C ALA A 67 -7.83 18.88 21.33
N GLY A 68 -7.69 18.00 22.32
CA GLY A 68 -6.82 18.22 23.49
C GLY A 68 -7.47 18.98 24.66
N SER A 69 -8.75 19.38 24.54
CA SER A 69 -9.53 19.88 25.68
C SER A 69 -10.41 18.78 26.28
N ASN A 70 -10.54 18.78 27.61
CA ASN A 70 -11.53 17.94 28.33
C ASN A 70 -12.92 18.63 28.41
N GLY A 71 -13.19 19.59 27.52
CA GLY A 71 -14.45 20.33 27.50
C GLY A 71 -15.65 19.46 27.14
N ARG A 72 -16.85 19.95 27.45
CA ARG A 72 -18.11 19.29 27.06
C ARG A 72 -18.30 19.36 25.54
N PHE A 73 -18.89 18.33 24.94
CA PHE A 73 -19.21 18.29 23.51
C PHE A 73 -20.38 19.25 23.20
N GLY A 74 -20.15 20.23 22.32
CA GLY A 74 -21.14 21.25 21.92
C GLY A 74 -21.49 21.20 20.43
N LYS A 75 -22.57 21.86 20.01
CA LYS A 75 -22.94 22.00 18.58
C LYS A 75 -21.95 22.90 17.83
N HIS A 76 -21.39 23.89 18.53
CA HIS A 76 -20.36 24.79 18.06
C HIS A 76 -19.14 24.62 18.96
N SER A 77 -17.95 24.55 18.36
CA SER A 77 -16.69 24.59 19.10
C SER A 77 -16.42 26.04 19.48
N ASP A 78 -16.37 26.34 20.78
CA ASP A 78 -15.97 27.65 21.28
C ASP A 78 -14.47 27.86 21.05
N LEU A 79 -14.11 28.23 19.82
CA LEU A 79 -12.83 28.85 19.53
C LEU A 79 -12.89 30.31 20.02
N PRO A 80 -11.83 30.85 20.62
CA PRO A 80 -11.77 32.27 20.95
C PRO A 80 -11.95 33.10 19.66
N SER A 81 -12.99 33.93 19.59
CA SER A 81 -13.29 34.81 18.44
C SER A 81 -12.23 35.90 18.17
N TYR A 82 -11.05 35.82 18.78
CA TYR A 82 -9.99 36.82 18.61
C TYR A 82 -9.29 36.75 17.24
N LEU A 83 -9.56 35.72 16.43
CA LEU A 83 -9.01 35.59 15.08
C LEU A 83 -10.14 35.53 14.02
N GLY A 84 -10.95 36.58 13.97
CA GLY A 84 -11.65 37.09 12.77
C GLY A 84 -12.81 36.28 12.17
N SER A 85 -14.03 36.77 12.35
CA SER A 85 -14.98 37.06 11.26
C SER A 85 -16.12 37.92 11.78
N GLY A 86 -16.56 38.88 10.98
CA GLY A 86 -17.63 39.81 11.30
C GLY A 86 -19.02 39.17 11.25
N GLU A 87 -19.95 40.01 11.70
CA GLU A 87 -21.41 39.91 11.75
C GLU A 87 -22.03 39.39 13.06
N ASP A 88 -22.91 40.26 13.57
CA ASP A 88 -23.84 40.16 14.68
C ASP A 88 -23.35 40.37 16.12
N GLY A 89 -23.35 41.66 16.50
CA GLY A 89 -24.29 42.10 17.54
C GLY A 89 -23.85 42.00 19.00
N ALA A 90 -22.85 42.78 19.41
CA ALA A 90 -22.77 43.24 20.79
C ALA A 90 -22.16 44.65 20.87
N ARG A 91 -23.06 45.65 20.81
CA ARG A 91 -22.80 47.05 21.13
C ARG A 91 -22.27 47.15 22.56
N ARG A 92 -20.94 47.14 22.71
CA ARG A 92 -20.28 47.59 23.94
C ARG A 92 -19.80 49.02 23.70
N GLU A 93 -20.60 49.95 24.20
CA GLU A 93 -20.36 51.40 24.26
C GLU A 93 -18.94 51.68 24.78
N ARG A 94 -17.97 51.85 23.87
CA ARG A 94 -16.63 52.32 24.24
C ARG A 94 -16.67 53.84 24.24
N ARG A 95 -16.69 54.42 25.44
CA ARG A 95 -16.43 55.84 25.71
C ARG A 95 -15.31 56.34 24.79
N ARG A 96 -15.62 57.36 23.98
CA ARG A 96 -14.63 58.10 23.18
C ARG A 96 -13.61 58.72 24.13
N VAL A 97 -12.42 58.12 24.22
CA VAL A 97 -11.23 58.79 24.75
C VAL A 97 -10.61 59.59 23.61
N LYS A 98 -10.34 60.87 23.86
CA LYS A 98 -9.73 61.83 22.92
C LYS A 98 -8.44 61.25 22.30
N PRO A 99 -8.15 61.52 21.01
CA PRO A 99 -6.94 61.00 20.37
C PRO A 99 -5.70 61.66 20.97
N ALA A 100 -4.88 60.87 21.65
CA ALA A 100 -3.51 61.26 21.98
C ALA A 100 -2.68 61.38 20.69
N LYS A 101 -1.85 62.42 20.63
CA LYS A 101 -1.02 62.80 19.49
C LYS A 101 -0.24 61.59 18.92
N ARG A 102 -0.34 61.37 17.61
CA ARG A 102 0.53 60.43 16.87
C ARG A 102 2.00 60.79 17.11
N PRO A 103 2.88 59.86 17.53
CA PRO A 103 4.30 60.10 17.45
C PRO A 103 4.71 60.21 15.99
N THR A 104 5.54 61.21 15.68
CA THR A 104 6.14 61.40 14.35
C THR A 104 6.95 60.17 13.95
N PRO A 105 6.98 59.79 12.66
CA PRO A 105 7.79 58.66 12.21
C PRO A 105 9.27 59.02 12.41
N LYS A 106 9.94 58.33 13.34
CA LYS A 106 11.41 58.40 13.45
C LYS A 106 11.99 57.93 12.12
N ALA A 107 12.84 58.76 11.50
CA ALA A 107 13.54 58.42 10.27
C ALA A 107 14.26 57.07 10.43
N ALA A 108 14.10 56.19 9.44
CA ALA A 108 14.77 54.89 9.42
C ALA A 108 16.30 55.10 9.53
N PRO A 109 17.02 54.25 10.30
CA PRO A 109 18.47 54.36 10.42
C PRO A 109 19.10 54.15 9.04
N LYS A 110 19.92 55.12 8.59
CA LYS A 110 20.68 55.02 7.34
C LYS A 110 21.72 53.91 7.49
N ILE A 111 21.48 52.76 6.85
CA ILE A 111 22.43 51.63 6.81
C ILE A 111 23.72 52.14 6.16
N ARG A 112 24.87 51.90 6.78
CA ARG A 112 26.17 52.31 6.23
C ARG A 112 26.49 51.44 5.01
N ASP A 113 27.06 52.02 3.95
CA ASP A 113 27.37 51.32 2.69
C ASP A 113 28.25 50.07 2.90
N ARG A 114 29.16 50.11 3.87
CA ARG A 114 29.98 48.95 4.28
C ARG A 114 29.14 47.78 4.81
N ASP A 115 28.09 48.05 5.57
CA ASP A 115 27.20 47.02 6.12
C ASP A 115 26.32 46.41 5.02
N ALA A 116 25.91 47.22 4.03
CA ALA A 116 25.20 46.75 2.85
C ALA A 116 26.06 45.80 1.99
N ARG A 117 27.33 46.15 1.75
CA ARG A 117 28.27 45.29 1.00
C ARG A 117 28.56 43.98 1.73
N ARG A 118 28.71 44.02 3.06
CA ARG A 118 28.89 42.81 3.87
C ARG A 118 27.66 41.91 3.82
N ALA A 119 26.47 42.48 3.96
CA ALA A 119 25.22 41.73 3.84
C ALA A 119 25.05 41.08 2.46
N ALA A 120 25.43 41.77 1.39
CA ALA A 120 25.43 41.21 0.04
C ALA A 120 26.40 40.02 -0.11
N ALA A 121 27.63 40.15 0.41
CA ALA A 121 28.63 39.08 0.36
C ALA A 121 28.21 37.84 1.18
N ASP A 122 27.58 38.05 2.35
CA ASP A 122 27.08 36.95 3.17
C ASP A 122 25.88 36.25 2.50
N PHE A 123 25.01 37.01 1.83
CA PHE A 123 23.92 36.45 1.02
C PHE A 123 24.44 35.61 -0.15
N GLU A 124 25.45 36.08 -0.89
CA GLU A 124 26.05 35.31 -1.99
C GLU A 124 26.70 34.01 -1.51
N LYS A 125 27.39 34.03 -0.37
CA LYS A 125 27.95 32.83 0.25
C LYS A 125 26.86 31.83 0.61
N GLU A 126 25.76 32.32 1.19
CA GLU A 126 24.61 31.50 1.55
C GLU A 126 23.95 30.89 0.30
N GLN A 127 23.79 31.67 -0.77
CA GLN A 127 23.27 31.17 -2.05
C GLN A 127 24.16 30.06 -2.62
N LYS A 128 25.48 30.28 -2.67
CA LYS A 128 26.44 29.27 -3.12
C LYS A 128 26.40 28.00 -2.27
N ARG A 129 26.24 28.13 -0.94
CA ARG A 129 26.09 26.98 -0.04
C ARG A 129 24.83 26.17 -0.36
N ARG A 130 23.69 26.84 -0.52
CA ARG A 130 22.41 26.20 -0.86
C ARG A 130 22.43 25.56 -2.24
N GLU A 131 23.06 26.19 -3.22
CA GLU A 131 23.25 25.60 -4.54
C GLU A 131 24.15 24.36 -4.49
N ALA A 132 25.26 24.42 -3.76
CA ALA A 132 26.14 23.26 -3.59
C ALA A 132 25.43 22.11 -2.87
N GLU A 133 24.60 22.42 -1.87
CA GLU A 133 23.76 21.43 -1.18
C GLU A 133 22.75 20.79 -2.12
N ARG A 134 22.00 21.58 -2.90
CA ARG A 134 21.08 21.07 -3.93
C ARG A 134 21.79 20.17 -4.94
N ARG A 135 22.94 20.60 -5.47
CA ARG A 135 23.74 19.79 -6.41
C ARG A 135 24.19 18.46 -5.79
N ARG A 136 24.57 18.46 -4.51
CA ARG A 136 24.94 17.23 -3.78
C ARG A 136 23.75 16.31 -3.59
N GLU A 137 22.59 16.87 -3.25
CA GLU A 137 21.36 16.11 -3.09
C GLU A 137 20.90 15.49 -4.43
N ASP A 138 20.92 16.26 -5.52
CA ASP A 138 20.57 15.77 -6.84
C ASP A 138 21.53 14.68 -7.33
N ALA A 139 22.84 14.88 -7.15
CA ALA A 139 23.84 13.85 -7.47
C ALA A 139 23.69 12.59 -6.60
N ALA A 140 23.28 12.72 -5.34
CA ALA A 140 22.98 11.58 -4.48
C ALA A 140 21.73 10.84 -4.96
N ARG A 141 20.66 11.57 -5.31
CA ARG A 141 19.43 11.01 -5.88
C ARG A 141 19.68 10.26 -7.19
N GLU A 142 20.54 10.79 -8.06
CA GLU A 142 20.92 10.15 -9.32
C GLU A 142 21.69 8.85 -9.07
N LYS A 143 22.70 8.87 -8.17
CA LYS A 143 23.44 7.66 -7.79
C LYS A 143 22.53 6.59 -7.17
N ASP A 144 21.55 6.99 -6.38
CA ASP A 144 20.56 6.07 -5.81
C ASP A 144 19.66 5.46 -6.89
N ARG A 145 19.23 6.25 -7.89
CA ARG A 145 18.50 5.73 -9.06
C ARG A 145 19.35 4.74 -9.83
N GLU A 146 20.58 5.09 -10.15
CA GLU A 146 21.51 4.23 -10.88
C GLU A 146 21.77 2.91 -10.13
N ARG A 147 21.92 2.96 -8.79
CA ARG A 147 22.06 1.74 -7.97
C ARG A 147 20.83 0.85 -8.04
N ARG A 148 19.64 1.44 -7.97
CA ARG A 148 18.37 0.71 -8.09
C ARG A 148 18.25 0.10 -9.49
N GLU A 149 18.49 0.87 -10.53
CA GLU A 149 18.46 0.41 -11.92
C GLU A 149 19.47 -0.71 -12.18
N LYS A 150 20.69 -0.61 -11.64
CA LYS A 150 21.69 -1.68 -11.71
C LYS A 150 21.22 -2.95 -10.99
N SER A 151 20.57 -2.81 -9.83
CA SER A 151 20.04 -3.96 -9.09
C SER A 151 18.89 -4.64 -9.84
N THR A 152 17.99 -3.87 -10.45
CA THR A 152 16.87 -4.39 -11.25
C THR A 152 17.38 -5.02 -12.54
N ALA A 153 18.32 -4.38 -13.23
CA ALA A 153 18.93 -4.92 -14.45
C ALA A 153 19.67 -6.24 -14.17
N LYS A 154 20.38 -6.34 -13.03
CA LYS A 154 21.03 -7.60 -12.62
C LYS A 154 20.00 -8.71 -12.34
N ALA A 155 18.90 -8.38 -11.68
CA ALA A 155 17.82 -9.33 -11.41
C ALA A 155 17.15 -9.81 -12.72
N GLN A 156 16.83 -8.89 -13.63
CA GLN A 156 16.26 -9.19 -14.94
C GLN A 156 17.21 -10.08 -15.76
N ALA A 157 18.48 -9.73 -15.84
CA ALA A 157 19.47 -10.55 -16.55
C ALA A 157 19.63 -11.96 -15.95
N ALA A 158 19.41 -12.13 -14.65
CA ALA A 158 19.42 -13.45 -14.02
C ALA A 158 18.17 -14.27 -14.41
N LEU A 159 17.01 -13.63 -14.48
CA LEU A 159 15.77 -14.25 -14.97
C LEU A 159 15.91 -14.66 -16.43
N ASP A 160 16.38 -13.77 -17.31
CA ASP A 160 16.56 -14.07 -18.73
C ASP A 160 17.51 -15.27 -18.95
N ARG A 161 18.57 -15.36 -18.14
CA ARG A 161 19.49 -16.51 -18.18
C ARG A 161 18.82 -17.80 -17.72
N ALA A 162 17.95 -17.73 -16.70
CA ALA A 162 17.20 -18.88 -16.23
C ALA A 162 16.16 -19.34 -17.26
N GLU A 163 15.45 -18.40 -17.89
CA GLU A 163 14.48 -18.66 -18.95
C GLU A 163 15.13 -19.31 -20.17
N ARG A 164 16.32 -18.85 -20.60
CA ARG A 164 17.06 -19.48 -21.69
C ARG A 164 17.44 -20.92 -21.37
N LYS A 165 17.99 -21.17 -20.18
CA LYS A 165 18.33 -22.54 -19.74
C LYS A 165 17.10 -23.44 -19.66
N TYR A 166 15.99 -22.89 -19.15
CA TYR A 166 14.71 -23.60 -19.13
C TYR A 166 14.25 -23.94 -20.55
N ALA A 167 14.28 -22.98 -21.47
CA ALA A 167 13.89 -23.19 -22.86
C ALA A 167 14.76 -24.23 -23.56
N GLU A 168 16.09 -24.20 -23.35
CA GLU A 168 17.02 -25.20 -23.87
C GLU A 168 16.70 -26.60 -23.33
N THR A 169 16.47 -26.71 -22.02
CA THR A 169 16.14 -28.01 -21.39
C THR A 169 14.77 -28.51 -21.85
N ALA A 170 13.77 -27.63 -21.92
CA ALA A 170 12.44 -27.97 -22.40
C ALA A 170 12.46 -28.42 -23.86
N ALA A 171 13.25 -27.75 -24.72
CA ALA A 171 13.43 -28.16 -26.11
C ALA A 171 14.11 -29.53 -26.24
N ALA A 172 15.12 -29.81 -25.41
CA ALA A 172 15.76 -31.13 -25.38
C ALA A 172 14.79 -32.23 -24.95
N ILE A 173 14.01 -32.02 -23.89
CA ILE A 173 12.96 -32.96 -23.44
C ILE A 173 11.93 -33.16 -24.55
N GLN A 174 11.49 -32.09 -25.22
CA GLN A 174 10.52 -32.19 -26.29
C GLN A 174 11.06 -33.03 -27.47
N ALA A 175 12.33 -32.84 -27.83
CA ALA A 175 12.96 -33.66 -28.86
C ALA A 175 13.04 -35.14 -28.46
N GLU A 176 13.30 -35.44 -27.18
CA GLU A 176 13.25 -36.82 -26.67
C GLU A 176 11.85 -37.42 -26.72
N VAL A 177 10.82 -36.64 -26.36
CA VAL A 177 9.41 -37.05 -26.45
C VAL A 177 9.05 -37.38 -27.89
N GLU A 178 9.41 -36.53 -28.85
CA GLU A 178 9.16 -36.77 -30.28
C GLU A 178 9.90 -38.01 -30.80
N ALA A 179 11.13 -38.23 -30.33
CA ALA A 179 11.89 -39.42 -30.69
C ALA A 179 11.25 -40.70 -30.12
N LEU A 180 10.79 -40.67 -28.87
CA LEU A 180 10.07 -41.78 -28.24
C LEU A 180 8.74 -42.05 -28.94
N GLU A 181 8.00 -41.00 -29.30
CA GLU A 181 6.74 -41.13 -30.03
C GLU A 181 6.96 -41.78 -31.41
N LYS A 182 8.00 -41.38 -32.14
CA LYS A 182 8.38 -42.03 -33.41
C LYS A 182 8.71 -43.51 -33.23
N ARG A 183 9.43 -43.86 -32.17
CA ARG A 183 9.74 -45.27 -31.84
C ARG A 183 8.48 -46.05 -31.47
N SER A 184 7.57 -45.47 -30.69
CA SER A 184 6.28 -46.08 -30.35
C SER A 184 5.48 -46.37 -31.61
N ARG A 185 5.32 -45.37 -32.49
CA ARG A 185 4.61 -45.54 -33.76
C ARG A 185 5.25 -46.62 -34.65
N ALA A 186 6.58 -46.67 -34.71
CA ALA A 186 7.26 -47.72 -35.48
C ALA A 186 7.03 -49.12 -34.91
N GLU A 187 6.96 -49.27 -33.57
CA GLU A 187 6.63 -50.56 -32.94
C GLU A 187 5.15 -50.91 -33.15
N ASP A 188 4.26 -49.94 -33.06
CA ASP A 188 2.83 -50.12 -33.37
C ASP A 188 2.64 -50.58 -34.82
N ASP A 189 3.30 -49.92 -35.79
CA ASP A 189 3.29 -50.32 -37.21
C ASP A 189 3.85 -51.73 -37.42
N ARG A 190 4.94 -52.06 -36.71
CA ARG A 190 5.56 -53.39 -36.77
C ARG A 190 4.63 -54.45 -36.20
N TRP A 191 3.96 -54.16 -35.08
CA TRP A 191 2.97 -55.03 -34.48
C TRP A 191 1.71 -55.18 -35.34
N GLU A 192 1.22 -54.11 -35.97
CA GLU A 192 0.10 -54.18 -36.90
C GLU A 192 0.42 -55.08 -38.09
N LYS A 193 1.59 -54.94 -38.71
CA LYS A 193 2.05 -55.83 -39.79
C LYS A 193 2.17 -57.30 -39.34
N GLU A 194 2.67 -57.52 -38.11
CA GLU A 194 2.73 -58.85 -37.50
C GLU A 194 1.33 -59.45 -37.34
N ARG A 195 0.38 -58.64 -36.84
CA ARG A 195 -1.01 -59.04 -36.68
C ARG A 195 -1.65 -59.34 -38.02
N GLU A 196 -1.50 -58.47 -39.02
CA GLU A 196 -2.00 -58.66 -40.38
C GLU A 196 -1.48 -59.95 -41.01
N ARG A 197 -0.22 -60.31 -40.74
CA ARG A 197 0.40 -61.57 -41.20
C ARG A 197 -0.11 -62.80 -40.46
N CYS A 198 -0.46 -62.68 -39.18
CA CYS A 198 -1.04 -63.76 -38.39
C CYS A 198 -2.56 -63.91 -38.58
N THR A 199 -3.27 -62.85 -39.00
CA THR A 199 -4.71 -62.85 -39.26
C THR A 199 -5.21 -63.57 -40.53
N PRO A 200 -4.44 -63.93 -41.58
CA PRO A 200 -4.96 -64.72 -42.68
C PRO A 200 -5.27 -66.16 -42.25
N ARG A 201 -4.86 -66.56 -41.03
CA ARG A 201 -5.05 -67.92 -40.50
C ARG A 201 -5.93 -68.00 -39.25
N CYS A 202 -6.25 -66.87 -38.61
CA CYS A 202 -7.14 -66.82 -37.45
C CYS A 202 -8.49 -66.12 -37.75
N GLY A 203 -8.84 -65.98 -39.03
CA GLY A 203 -10.08 -65.39 -39.53
C GLY A 203 -11.20 -66.39 -39.84
N ALA A 204 -11.14 -67.60 -39.30
CA ALA A 204 -12.30 -68.46 -39.12
C ALA A 204 -12.54 -68.65 -37.61
N GLY A 205 -13.05 -67.60 -36.95
CA GLY A 205 -13.65 -67.69 -35.62
C GLY A 205 -12.79 -67.19 -34.45
N ALA A 206 -12.79 -65.88 -34.23
CA ALA A 206 -12.72 -65.33 -32.87
C ALA A 206 -13.19 -63.87 -32.87
N SER A 207 -14.43 -63.71 -32.45
CA SER A 207 -15.15 -62.49 -32.12
C SER A 207 -14.34 -61.53 -31.23
N SER A 208 -14.33 -60.27 -31.65
CA SER A 208 -14.46 -59.05 -30.83
C SER A 208 -14.20 -59.17 -29.32
N LEU A 209 -13.14 -58.51 -28.84
CA LEU A 209 -13.08 -58.00 -27.46
C LEU A 209 -12.90 -56.49 -27.48
N PRO A 210 -13.60 -55.75 -26.59
CA PRO A 210 -13.71 -54.30 -26.66
C PRO A 210 -12.43 -53.62 -26.15
N ARG A 211 -12.04 -52.54 -26.83
CA ARG A 211 -11.12 -51.53 -26.32
C ARG A 211 -11.80 -50.83 -25.14
N GLY A 212 -11.47 -51.26 -23.92
CA GLY A 212 -11.97 -50.63 -22.70
C GLY A 212 -11.25 -51.16 -21.48
N ALA A 213 -10.04 -50.66 -21.22
CA ALA A 213 -9.44 -50.70 -19.90
C ALA A 213 -8.35 -49.62 -19.80
N GLN A 214 -8.72 -48.51 -19.17
CA GLN A 214 -7.76 -47.59 -18.56
C GLN A 214 -6.98 -48.39 -17.51
N SER A 215 -5.74 -48.77 -17.80
CA SER A 215 -4.79 -49.25 -16.80
C SER A 215 -4.18 -48.06 -16.09
N SER A 216 -4.97 -47.50 -15.17
CA SER A 216 -4.49 -47.08 -13.87
C SER A 216 -3.75 -48.27 -13.22
N GLU A 217 -2.72 -47.98 -12.43
CA GLU A 217 -1.93 -48.93 -11.63
C GLU A 217 -0.83 -49.72 -12.36
N TYR A 218 0.33 -49.09 -12.59
CA TYR A 218 1.65 -49.74 -12.36
C TYR A 218 2.69 -48.67 -12.00
N GLY A 219 2.60 -48.15 -10.77
CA GLY A 219 3.64 -47.34 -10.13
C GLY A 219 4.38 -48.18 -9.10
N ALA A 220 5.45 -48.84 -9.57
CA ALA A 220 6.23 -49.82 -8.83
C ALA A 220 6.93 -49.24 -7.58
N ARG A 221 6.85 -50.03 -6.51
CA ARG A 221 7.73 -50.13 -5.34
C ARG A 221 9.08 -49.43 -5.48
N ALA A 222 9.26 -48.38 -4.67
CA ALA A 222 10.56 -47.87 -4.28
C ALA A 222 11.39 -48.98 -3.60
N ARG A 223 12.49 -49.39 -4.26
CA ARG A 223 13.58 -50.07 -3.56
C ARG A 223 14.43 -48.99 -2.89
N CYS A 224 14.35 -48.93 -1.57
CA CYS A 224 15.43 -48.40 -0.77
C CYS A 224 16.66 -49.28 -1.00
N SER A 225 17.72 -48.73 -1.58
CA SER A 225 19.07 -49.23 -1.38
C SER A 225 20.01 -48.03 -1.30
N ALA A 226 20.66 -47.93 -0.16
CA ALA A 226 21.52 -46.84 0.26
C ALA A 226 22.74 -46.68 -0.65
N ALA A 227 23.05 -45.44 -1.02
CA ALA A 227 24.41 -45.02 -1.37
C ALA A 227 24.56 -43.51 -1.20
N SER A 228 25.30 -43.14 -0.15
CA SER A 228 26.25 -42.03 -0.09
C SER A 228 25.76 -40.59 -0.38
N MET A 229 25.44 -39.87 0.70
CA MET A 229 25.45 -38.41 0.75
C MET A 229 26.89 -37.89 0.66
N PRO A 230 27.19 -36.85 -0.15
CA PRO A 230 28.25 -35.91 0.18
C PRO A 230 27.69 -34.74 1.00
N PRO A 231 28.35 -34.29 2.08
CA PRO A 231 27.86 -33.18 2.88
C PRO A 231 28.06 -31.85 2.14
N SER A 232 26.96 -31.14 1.97
CA SER A 232 26.90 -29.70 1.72
C SER A 232 27.49 -28.94 2.92
N ARG A 233 28.59 -28.24 2.72
CA ARG A 233 29.01 -27.16 3.62
C ARG A 233 28.30 -25.87 3.21
N ILE A 234 27.38 -25.41 4.06
CA ILE A 234 26.87 -24.03 4.06
C ILE A 234 27.43 -23.33 5.31
N CYS A 235 28.09 -22.20 5.05
CA CYS A 235 28.34 -20.99 5.85
C CYS A 235 28.39 -21.04 7.39
N SER A 236 29.46 -20.48 7.97
CA SER A 236 29.44 -19.18 8.71
C SER A 236 30.72 -18.94 9.51
N ALA A 237 31.42 -17.83 9.22
CA ALA A 237 31.98 -16.83 10.15
C ALA A 237 32.78 -15.79 9.35
#